data_AF-A0A7S2MWQ5-F1
#
_entry.id   AF-A0A7S2MWQ5-F1
#
_cell.length_a   1.000
_cell.length_b   1.000
_cell.length_c   1.000
_cell.angle_alpha   90.00
_cell.angle_beta   90.00
_cell.angle_gamma   90.00
#
_symmetry.space_group_name_H-M   'P 1'
#
loop_
_entity.id
_entity.type
_entity.pdbx_description
1 polymer ?
#
loop_
_entity_poly.entity_id
_entity_poly.type
_entity_poly.pdbx_seq_one_letter_code
_entity_poly.pdbx_strand_id
1 'polypeptide(L)'
;DKIIHFLTYQVYRYMNRGLFERDKMMFKLIVTMKIMVVAGQLTAADTAVFLKGGSSLDVKSERANPFRWMSDKVWLNVLMVSRHPFGVDQMLFFREIVDFIQRNEVAWKKWFDENEPESCPVPDYEERLAMERTLGPFLRLCIVRFMREDRTSICVAQFIEAMLDSRFTAPVTDQIADIYDSSHPRKPVLYLLTAGSDPTFSIDELAKKKKKYPTDKVSMGEGQEKVAREKNGNAFLTGGWVILQNSHLGIGYMCELEDVLLKTPDIDDDFRLWITCE
;
A
#
# COMPACT_ATOMS: atom_id res chain seq x y z
N ASP A 1 18.04 -12.25 10.17
CA ASP A 1 17.13 -12.48 9.02
C ASP A 1 15.71 -12.86 9.43
N LYS A 2 15.46 -13.99 10.12
CA LYS A 2 14.07 -14.42 10.47
C LYS A 2 13.26 -13.37 11.25
N ILE A 3 13.89 -12.66 12.18
CA ILE A 3 13.25 -11.58 12.96
C ILE A 3 12.84 -10.42 12.05
N ILE A 4 13.73 -10.01 11.13
CA ILE A 4 13.47 -8.89 10.21
C ILE A 4 12.27 -9.23 9.32
N HIS A 5 12.28 -10.39 8.66
CA HIS A 5 11.16 -10.80 7.81
C HIS A 5 9.83 -10.89 8.59
N PHE A 6 9.86 -11.45 9.80
CA PHE A 6 8.66 -11.55 10.62
C PHE A 6 8.12 -10.17 11.02
N LEU A 7 8.98 -9.28 11.53
CA LEU A 7 8.57 -7.95 11.96
C LEU A 7 8.11 -7.08 10.77
N THR A 8 8.81 -7.13 9.64
CA THR A 8 8.39 -6.42 8.42
C THR A 8 6.99 -6.85 8.00
N TYR A 9 6.70 -8.16 8.00
CA TYR A 9 5.37 -8.66 7.64
C TYR A 9 4.30 -8.23 8.65
N GLN A 10 4.58 -8.30 9.95
CA GLN A 10 3.63 -7.88 10.99
C GLN A 10 3.30 -6.39 10.90
N VAL A 11 4.32 -5.54 10.73
CA VAL A 11 4.13 -4.08 10.57
C VAL A 11 3.35 -3.77 9.29
N TYR A 12 3.70 -4.43 8.17
CA TYR A 12 2.94 -4.33 6.93
C TYR A 12 1.47 -4.69 7.12
N ARG A 13 1.18 -5.83 7.75
CA ARG A 13 -0.20 -6.30 7.97
C ARG A 13 -1.00 -5.36 8.84
N TYR A 14 -0.39 -4.84 9.90
CA TYR A 14 -1.03 -3.86 10.78
C TYR A 14 -1.38 -2.57 10.03
N MET A 15 -0.44 -2.01 9.25
CA MET A 15 -0.69 -0.80 8.47
C MET A 15 -1.71 -1.04 7.35
N ASN A 16 -1.60 -2.16 6.63
CA ASN A 16 -2.48 -2.50 5.50
C ASN A 16 -3.95 -2.66 5.91
N ARG A 17 -4.24 -2.96 7.19
CA ARG A 17 -5.61 -3.01 7.74
C ARG A 17 -6.31 -1.65 7.76
N GLY A 18 -5.54 -0.57 7.97
CA GLY A 18 -6.09 0.79 8.07
C GLY A 18 -6.11 1.57 6.75
N LEU A 19 -5.64 0.98 5.65
CA LEU A 19 -5.57 1.63 4.35
C LEU A 19 -6.77 1.26 3.47
N PHE A 20 -7.28 2.23 2.72
CA PHE A 20 -8.22 1.96 1.63
C PHE A 20 -7.55 1.12 0.54
N GLU A 21 -8.33 0.31 -0.18
CA GLU A 21 -7.83 -0.59 -1.24
C GLU A 21 -6.97 0.14 -2.28
N ARG A 22 -7.39 1.35 -2.68
CA ARG A 22 -6.66 2.18 -3.65
C ARG A 22 -5.25 2.57 -3.21
N ASP A 23 -5.01 2.66 -1.90
CA ASP A 23 -3.75 3.17 -1.32
C ASP A 23 -2.78 2.03 -0.95
N LYS A 24 -3.27 0.79 -0.83
CA LYS A 24 -2.48 -0.38 -0.41
C LYS A 24 -1.29 -0.66 -1.33
N MET A 25 -1.50 -0.62 -2.65
CA MET A 25 -0.41 -0.91 -3.61
C MET A 25 0.71 0.13 -3.52
N MET A 26 0.33 1.41 -3.41
CA MET A 26 1.30 2.50 -3.28
C MET A 26 2.10 2.39 -1.99
N PHE A 27 1.45 2.07 -0.87
CA PHE A 27 2.14 1.83 0.39
C PHE A 27 3.17 0.70 0.29
N LYS A 28 2.79 -0.45 -0.30
CA LYS A 28 3.70 -1.59 -0.48
C LYS A 28 4.90 -1.22 -1.35
N LEU A 29 4.70 -0.47 -2.43
CA LEU A 29 5.77 0.03 -3.29
C LEU A 29 6.74 0.93 -2.50
N ILE A 30 6.22 1.90 -1.75
CA ILE A 30 7.02 2.83 -0.94
C ILE A 30 7.84 2.06 0.10
N VAL A 31 7.23 1.10 0.80
CA VAL A 31 7.92 0.26 1.79
C VAL A 31 9.04 -0.55 1.13
N THR A 32 8.77 -1.19 -0.01
CA THR A 32 9.75 -2.00 -0.74
C THR A 32 10.94 -1.14 -1.18
N MET A 33 10.69 0.01 -1.81
CA MET A 33 11.75 0.94 -2.20
C MET A 33 12.55 1.45 -1.01
N LYS A 34 11.89 1.83 0.09
CA LYS A 34 12.58 2.29 1.31
C LYS A 34 13.47 1.21 1.91
N ILE A 35 13.02 -0.04 1.94
CA ILE A 35 13.84 -1.17 2.39
C ILE A 35 15.10 -1.28 1.53
N MET A 36 14.97 -1.22 0.20
CA MET A 36 16.12 -1.27 -0.72
C MET A 36 17.06 -0.06 -0.57
N VAL A 37 16.54 1.13 -0.29
CA VAL A 37 17.36 2.33 -0.03
C VAL A 37 18.17 2.17 1.25
N VAL A 38 17.54 1.70 2.34
CA VAL A 38 18.23 1.46 3.62
C VAL A 38 19.25 0.32 3.49
N ALA A 39 18.98 -0.68 2.65
CA ALA A 39 19.90 -1.77 2.35
C ALA A 39 21.08 -1.35 1.45
N GLY A 40 21.14 -0.09 0.98
CA GLY A 40 22.19 0.38 0.09
C GLY A 40 22.11 -0.20 -1.32
N GLN A 41 20.92 -0.64 -1.75
CA GLN A 41 20.69 -1.17 -3.10
C GLN A 41 20.19 -0.07 -4.03
N LEU A 42 19.26 0.76 -3.54
CA LEU A 42 18.74 1.93 -4.25
C LEU A 42 19.25 3.22 -3.65
N THR A 43 19.38 4.24 -4.49
CA THR A 43 19.64 5.61 -4.10
C THR A 43 18.34 6.42 -4.08
N ALA A 44 18.36 7.58 -3.41
CA ALA A 44 17.26 8.54 -3.49
C ALA A 44 17.02 9.03 -4.94
N ALA A 45 18.09 9.09 -5.75
CA ALA A 45 18.01 9.44 -7.16
C ALA A 45 17.26 8.38 -7.98
N ASP A 46 17.49 7.08 -7.72
CA ASP A 46 16.76 5.99 -8.37
C ASP A 46 15.25 6.10 -8.14
N THR A 47 14.86 6.34 -6.90
CA THR A 47 13.45 6.51 -6.54
C THR A 47 12.86 7.77 -7.19
N ALA A 48 13.62 8.88 -7.21
CA ALA A 48 13.18 10.12 -7.83
C ALA A 48 13.01 9.99 -9.35
N VAL A 49 13.92 9.30 -10.03
CA VAL A 49 13.83 9.03 -11.47
C VAL A 49 12.68 8.09 -11.79
N PHE A 50 12.46 7.06 -10.96
CA PHE A 50 11.27 6.23 -11.10
C PHE A 50 9.99 7.06 -10.94
N LEU A 51 9.88 7.99 -9.99
CA LEU A 51 8.65 8.77 -9.79
C LEU A 51 8.43 9.85 -10.85
N LYS A 52 9.49 10.54 -11.27
CA LYS A 52 9.41 11.69 -12.19
C LYS A 52 9.48 11.27 -13.67
N GLY A 53 10.21 10.20 -14.00
CA GLY A 53 10.56 9.88 -15.38
C GLY A 53 11.18 11.09 -16.11
N GLY A 54 10.87 11.21 -17.40
CA GLY A 54 11.33 12.31 -18.26
C GLY A 54 10.54 13.61 -18.12
N SER A 55 9.67 13.77 -17.10
CA SER A 55 8.87 14.99 -16.91
C SER A 55 9.68 16.26 -16.63
N SER A 56 10.93 16.09 -16.20
CA SER A 56 11.89 17.20 -16.00
C SER A 56 12.62 17.62 -17.28
N LEU A 57 12.47 16.89 -18.38
CA LEU A 57 13.13 17.20 -19.64
C LEU A 57 12.21 18.03 -20.55
N ASP A 58 12.76 19.01 -21.24
CA ASP A 58 12.01 19.80 -22.24
C ASP A 58 12.18 19.20 -23.63
N VAL A 59 11.06 18.82 -24.27
CA VAL A 59 10.99 18.27 -25.63
C VAL A 59 11.78 19.11 -26.64
N LYS A 60 11.80 20.44 -26.50
CA LYS A 60 12.49 21.34 -27.44
C LYS A 60 14.01 21.35 -27.27
N SER A 61 14.50 21.02 -26.08
CA SER A 61 15.92 20.99 -25.75
C SER A 61 16.58 19.64 -26.02
N GLU A 62 15.77 18.60 -26.26
CA GLU A 62 16.20 17.22 -26.34
C GLU A 62 16.27 16.69 -27.78
N ARG A 63 16.93 15.54 -27.96
CA ARG A 63 16.97 14.84 -29.26
C ARG A 63 15.53 14.54 -29.69
N ALA A 64 15.16 14.92 -30.91
CA ALA A 64 13.83 14.65 -31.45
C ALA A 64 13.55 13.13 -31.48
N ASN A 65 12.30 12.77 -31.20
CA ASN A 65 11.82 11.40 -31.25
C ASN A 65 11.87 10.87 -32.71
N PRO A 66 12.67 9.83 -33.00
CA PRO A 66 12.78 9.29 -34.34
C PRO A 66 11.67 8.27 -34.68
N PHE A 67 10.86 7.86 -33.70
CA PHE A 67 9.93 6.74 -33.81
C PHE A 67 8.49 7.19 -33.95
N ARG A 68 7.80 6.72 -35.00
CA ARG A 68 6.38 7.05 -35.24
C ARG A 68 5.40 6.35 -34.29
N TRP A 69 5.80 5.22 -33.71
CA TRP A 69 4.99 4.41 -32.82
C TRP A 69 5.10 4.81 -31.35
N MET A 70 6.04 5.70 -31.01
CA MET A 70 6.30 6.17 -29.66
C MET A 70 5.89 7.63 -29.52
N SER A 71 5.27 8.02 -28.41
CA SER A 71 4.98 9.42 -28.12
C SER A 71 6.22 10.15 -27.57
N ASP A 72 6.26 11.48 -27.71
CA ASP A 72 7.34 12.29 -27.15
C ASP A 72 7.46 12.14 -25.62
N LYS A 73 6.34 11.94 -24.91
CA LYS A 73 6.33 11.66 -23.47
C LYS A 73 7.14 10.40 -23.14
N VAL A 74 6.88 9.30 -23.86
CA VAL A 74 7.59 8.04 -23.67
C VAL A 74 9.06 8.19 -24.09
N TRP A 75 9.31 8.89 -25.18
CA TRP A 75 10.66 9.17 -25.65
C TRP A 75 11.50 9.94 -24.61
N LEU A 76 10.94 10.97 -23.98
CA LEU A 76 11.61 11.67 -22.88
C LEU A 76 11.91 10.75 -21.69
N ASN A 77 11.03 9.79 -21.37
CA ASN A 77 11.32 8.80 -20.34
C ASN A 77 12.50 7.90 -20.74
N VAL A 78 12.57 7.46 -22.01
CA VAL A 78 13.67 6.67 -22.56
C VAL A 78 14.99 7.45 -22.51
N LEU A 79 14.97 8.74 -22.85
CA LEU A 79 16.15 9.59 -22.73
C LEU A 79 16.59 9.77 -21.27
N MET A 80 15.65 9.97 -20.35
CA MET A 80 15.96 10.12 -18.93
C MET A 80 16.61 8.85 -18.37
N VAL A 81 16.03 7.68 -18.65
CA VAL A 81 16.57 6.41 -18.16
C VAL A 81 17.94 6.09 -18.77
N SER A 82 18.18 6.48 -20.03
CA SER A 82 19.48 6.27 -20.67
C SER A 82 20.64 7.00 -19.98
N ARG A 83 20.34 8.09 -19.26
CA ARG A 83 21.33 8.95 -18.59
C ARG A 83 21.47 8.65 -17.11
N HIS A 84 20.53 7.89 -16.54
CA HIS A 84 20.46 7.72 -15.09
C HIS A 84 21.41 6.61 -14.61
N PRO A 85 22.33 6.91 -13.66
CA PRO A 85 23.17 5.90 -13.03
C PRO A 85 22.38 5.19 -11.92
N PHE A 86 22.12 3.89 -12.12
CA PHE A 86 21.33 3.07 -11.20
C PHE A 86 22.17 2.48 -10.07
N GLY A 87 21.58 2.44 -8.88
CA GLY A 87 22.17 1.80 -7.71
C GLY A 87 23.35 2.57 -7.11
N VAL A 88 23.89 2.04 -6.02
CA VAL A 88 25.03 2.66 -5.33
C VAL A 88 26.31 2.60 -6.17
N ASP A 89 26.45 1.58 -7.01
CA ASP A 89 27.58 1.43 -7.94
C ASP A 89 27.49 2.38 -9.16
N GLN A 90 26.43 3.20 -9.24
CA GLN A 90 26.24 4.20 -10.30
C GLN A 90 26.31 3.61 -11.71
N MET A 91 25.72 2.42 -11.89
CA MET A 91 25.75 1.69 -13.14
C MET A 91 24.83 2.35 -14.17
N LEU A 92 25.40 2.79 -15.30
CA LEU A 92 24.64 3.29 -16.45
C LEU A 92 24.02 2.14 -17.25
N PHE A 93 23.15 1.37 -16.60
CA PHE A 93 22.61 0.11 -17.13
C PHE A 93 21.90 0.29 -18.47
N PHE A 94 21.14 1.38 -18.62
CA PHE A 94 20.35 1.68 -19.82
C PHE A 94 21.04 2.62 -20.82
N ARG A 95 22.36 2.84 -20.70
CA ARG A 95 23.08 3.80 -21.56
C ARG A 95 22.85 3.58 -23.05
N GLU A 96 22.79 2.31 -23.45
CA GLU A 96 22.69 1.89 -24.85
C GLU A 96 21.23 1.75 -25.34
N ILE A 97 20.22 2.04 -24.49
CA ILE A 97 18.82 1.77 -24.81
C ILE A 97 18.35 2.47 -26.09
N VAL A 98 18.82 3.71 -26.33
CA VAL A 98 18.49 4.46 -27.54
C VAL A 98 19.02 3.76 -28.79
N ASP A 99 20.27 3.29 -28.74
CA ASP A 99 20.90 2.61 -29.86
C ASP A 99 20.28 1.22 -30.11
N PHE A 100 19.88 0.51 -29.06
CA PHE A 100 19.19 -0.78 -29.18
C PHE A 100 17.79 -0.64 -29.80
N ILE A 101 17.00 0.35 -29.37
CA ILE A 101 15.70 0.62 -30.00
C ILE A 101 15.88 1.01 -31.47
N GLN A 102 16.93 1.77 -31.82
CA GLN A 102 17.20 2.14 -33.21
C GLN A 102 17.64 0.96 -34.09
N ARG A 103 18.50 0.08 -33.57
CA ARG A 103 19.01 -1.08 -34.32
C ARG A 103 17.99 -2.20 -34.44
N ASN A 104 17.17 -2.38 -33.41
CA ASN A 104 16.21 -3.49 -33.30
C ASN A 104 14.76 -2.98 -33.16
N GLU A 105 14.40 -1.95 -33.95
CA GLU A 105 13.11 -1.26 -33.85
C GLU A 105 11.92 -2.23 -33.94
N VAL A 106 12.00 -3.25 -34.81
CA VAL A 106 10.92 -4.23 -35.01
C VAL A 106 10.62 -5.00 -33.73
N ALA A 107 11.63 -5.45 -32.98
CA ALA A 107 11.43 -6.20 -31.74
C ALA A 107 10.92 -5.29 -30.61
N TRP A 108 11.48 -4.08 -30.49
CA TRP A 108 11.05 -3.10 -29.49
C TRP A 108 9.62 -2.63 -29.71
N LYS A 109 9.24 -2.37 -30.97
CA LYS A 109 7.86 -2.04 -31.31
C LYS A 109 6.93 -3.22 -31.00
N LYS A 110 7.31 -4.45 -31.36
CA LYS A 110 6.51 -5.64 -31.02
C LYS A 110 6.30 -5.78 -29.51
N TRP A 111 7.34 -5.59 -28.71
CA TRP A 111 7.24 -5.62 -27.26
C TRP A 111 6.36 -4.47 -26.73
N PHE A 112 6.50 -3.27 -27.28
CA PHE A 112 5.68 -2.11 -26.90
C PHE A 112 4.20 -2.31 -27.22
N ASP A 113 3.88 -2.95 -28.36
CA ASP A 113 2.50 -3.20 -28.81
C ASP A 113 1.85 -4.42 -28.13
N GLU A 114 2.60 -5.18 -27.32
CA GLU A 114 2.09 -6.37 -26.63
C GLU A 114 1.05 -6.00 -25.55
N ASN A 115 0.10 -6.88 -25.26
CA ASN A 115 -0.89 -6.61 -24.21
C ASN A 115 -0.29 -6.71 -22.81
N GLU A 116 0.67 -7.61 -22.63
CA GLU A 116 1.31 -7.94 -21.34
C GLU A 116 2.86 -7.88 -21.44
N PRO A 117 3.42 -6.72 -21.82
CA PRO A 117 4.86 -6.55 -22.05
C PRO A 117 5.71 -6.85 -20.82
N GLU A 118 5.17 -6.68 -19.61
CA GLU A 118 5.85 -6.99 -18.35
C GLU A 118 6.18 -8.48 -18.19
N SER A 119 5.40 -9.34 -18.85
CA SER A 119 5.56 -10.81 -18.86
C SER A 119 6.40 -11.29 -20.04
N CYS A 120 6.78 -10.39 -20.97
CA CYS A 120 7.59 -10.72 -22.11
C CYS A 120 9.09 -10.43 -21.86
N PRO A 121 9.99 -11.17 -22.52
CA PRO A 121 11.41 -10.85 -22.53
C PRO A 121 11.64 -9.42 -23.02
N VAL A 122 12.36 -8.61 -22.26
CA VAL A 122 12.71 -7.24 -22.70
C VAL A 122 13.75 -7.34 -23.81
N PRO A 123 13.50 -6.81 -25.03
CA PRO A 123 14.46 -6.88 -26.12
C PRO A 123 15.82 -6.30 -25.69
N ASP A 124 16.91 -6.99 -26.06
CA ASP A 124 18.30 -6.60 -25.78
C ASP A 124 18.72 -6.50 -24.29
N TYR A 125 17.77 -6.52 -23.34
CA TYR A 125 18.02 -6.37 -21.91
C TYR A 125 17.64 -7.57 -21.05
N GLU A 126 16.86 -8.53 -21.54
CA GLU A 126 16.36 -9.66 -20.74
C GLU A 126 17.48 -10.40 -20.00
N GLU A 127 18.54 -10.80 -20.71
CA GLU A 127 19.67 -11.50 -20.11
C GLU A 127 20.40 -10.62 -19.08
N ARG A 128 20.61 -9.34 -19.38
CA ARG A 128 21.26 -8.38 -18.46
C ARG A 128 20.43 -8.20 -17.18
N LEU A 129 19.11 -8.12 -17.31
CA LEU A 129 18.17 -8.01 -16.19
C LEU A 129 18.17 -9.27 -15.33
N ALA A 130 18.23 -10.46 -15.95
CA ALA A 130 18.26 -11.74 -15.25
C ALA A 130 19.59 -11.98 -14.51
N MET A 131 20.70 -11.45 -15.03
CA MET A 131 22.01 -11.52 -14.38
C MET A 131 22.11 -10.58 -13.16
N GLU A 132 21.41 -9.44 -13.20
CA GLU A 132 21.38 -8.46 -12.12
C GLU A 132 20.41 -8.89 -11.00
N ARG A 133 20.91 -9.71 -10.06
CA ARG A 133 20.06 -10.35 -9.03
C ARG A 133 19.43 -9.37 -8.05
N THR A 134 20.07 -8.24 -7.79
CA THR A 134 19.62 -7.31 -6.74
C THR A 134 18.75 -6.20 -7.33
N LEU A 135 19.19 -5.58 -8.42
CA LEU A 135 18.46 -4.48 -9.04
C LEU A 135 17.58 -4.89 -10.22
N GLY A 136 17.73 -6.09 -10.77
CA GLY A 136 17.03 -6.56 -11.96
C GLY A 136 15.51 -6.37 -11.91
N PRO A 137 14.82 -6.78 -10.82
CA PRO A 137 13.39 -6.54 -10.67
C PRO A 137 13.00 -5.05 -10.73
N PHE A 138 13.78 -4.19 -10.09
CA PHE A 138 13.57 -2.74 -10.11
C PHE A 138 13.84 -2.14 -11.49
N LEU A 139 14.92 -2.57 -12.17
CA LEU A 139 15.29 -2.14 -13.51
C LEU A 139 14.23 -2.54 -14.54
N ARG A 140 13.66 -3.75 -14.43
CA ARG A 140 12.51 -4.17 -15.26
C ARG A 140 11.31 -3.27 -15.01
N LEU A 141 10.97 -3.02 -13.75
CA LEU A 141 9.88 -2.11 -13.37
C LEU A 141 10.08 -0.71 -13.95
N CYS A 142 11.31 -0.20 -13.96
CA CYS A 142 11.67 1.06 -14.60
C CYS A 142 11.37 1.07 -16.11
N ILE A 143 11.85 0.07 -16.87
CA ILE A 143 11.59 0.00 -18.33
C ILE A 143 10.10 -0.04 -18.62
N VAL A 144 9.35 -0.91 -17.92
CA VAL A 144 7.90 -1.03 -18.11
C VAL A 144 7.23 0.29 -17.79
N ARG A 145 7.56 0.95 -16.67
CA ARG A 145 6.98 2.26 -16.35
C ARG A 145 7.28 3.32 -17.41
N PHE A 146 8.52 3.36 -17.92
CA PHE A 146 8.96 4.41 -18.83
C PHE A 146 8.35 4.26 -20.23
N MET A 147 8.11 3.02 -20.68
CA MET A 147 7.55 2.74 -21.99
C MET A 147 6.04 2.46 -21.97
N ARG A 148 5.54 1.76 -20.96
CA ARG A 148 4.17 1.26 -20.82
C ARG A 148 3.62 1.58 -19.43
N GLU A 149 3.39 2.87 -19.20
CA GLU A 149 2.88 3.41 -17.94
C GLU A 149 1.58 2.71 -17.47
N ASP A 150 0.74 2.32 -18.42
CA ASP A 150 -0.52 1.58 -18.20
C ASP A 150 -0.33 0.21 -17.54
N ARG A 151 0.84 -0.42 -17.72
CA ARG A 151 1.18 -1.73 -17.12
C ARG A 151 1.96 -1.62 -15.82
N THR A 152 2.29 -0.40 -15.38
CA THR A 152 3.12 -0.17 -14.19
C THR A 152 2.55 -0.83 -12.95
N SER A 153 1.23 -0.74 -12.70
CA SER A 153 0.61 -1.30 -11.50
C SER A 153 0.77 -2.81 -11.38
N ILE A 154 0.73 -3.53 -12.51
CA ILE A 154 0.93 -4.98 -12.56
C ILE A 154 2.41 -5.31 -12.33
N CYS A 155 3.30 -4.59 -13.00
CA CYS A 155 4.74 -4.78 -12.84
C CYS A 155 5.21 -4.43 -11.41
N VAL A 156 4.58 -3.47 -10.74
CA VAL A 156 4.82 -3.15 -9.32
C VAL A 156 4.50 -4.35 -8.44
N ALA A 157 3.41 -5.08 -8.69
CA ALA A 157 3.10 -6.29 -7.92
C ALA A 157 4.18 -7.36 -8.12
N GLN A 158 4.61 -7.62 -9.35
CA GLN A 158 5.71 -8.55 -9.65
C GLN A 158 7.02 -8.14 -8.95
N PHE A 159 7.33 -6.84 -8.95
CA PHE A 159 8.49 -6.29 -8.25
C PHE A 159 8.42 -6.50 -6.73
N ILE A 160 7.28 -6.21 -6.10
CA ILE A 160 7.09 -6.39 -4.65
C ILE A 160 7.25 -7.88 -4.28
N GLU A 161 6.67 -8.77 -5.08
CA GLU A 161 6.76 -10.22 -4.87
C GLU A 161 8.20 -10.72 -4.97
N ALA A 162 8.97 -10.22 -5.96
CA ALA A 162 10.38 -10.58 -6.14
C ALA A 162 11.27 -10.07 -4.99
N MET A 163 10.98 -8.89 -4.43
CA MET A 163 11.82 -8.26 -3.41
C MET A 163 11.48 -8.66 -1.96
N LEU A 164 10.20 -8.89 -1.66
CA LEU A 164 9.74 -9.21 -0.30
C LEU A 164 9.29 -10.66 -0.21
N ASP A 165 8.08 -10.95 -0.73
CA ASP A 165 7.52 -12.28 -1.01
C ASP A 165 6.07 -12.14 -1.50
N SER A 166 5.48 -13.24 -1.97
CA SER A 166 4.11 -13.29 -2.48
C SER A 166 3.02 -13.00 -1.44
N ARG A 167 3.31 -13.04 -0.13
CA ARG A 167 2.34 -12.70 0.93
C ARG A 167 2.12 -11.18 1.03
N PHE A 168 3.01 -10.37 0.44
CA PHE A 168 2.80 -8.92 0.33
C PHE A 168 1.86 -8.57 -0.81
N THR A 169 1.73 -9.41 -1.84
CA THR A 169 0.85 -9.18 -3.00
C THR A 169 -0.46 -9.98 -2.93
N ALA A 170 -0.49 -11.07 -2.17
CA ALA A 170 -1.68 -11.88 -1.98
C ALA A 170 -2.88 -11.06 -1.45
N PRO A 171 -4.11 -11.36 -1.91
CA PRO A 171 -5.32 -10.83 -1.30
C PRO A 171 -5.37 -11.21 0.18
N VAL A 172 -5.76 -10.26 1.04
CA VAL A 172 -5.92 -10.52 2.47
C VAL A 172 -7.29 -10.07 2.94
N THR A 173 -8.00 -10.99 3.58
CA THR A 173 -9.28 -10.71 4.25
C THR A 173 -9.05 -10.75 5.75
N ASP A 174 -9.24 -9.60 6.41
CA ASP A 174 -9.17 -9.50 7.86
C ASP A 174 -10.52 -9.92 8.48
N GLN A 175 -10.52 -10.98 9.29
CA GLN A 175 -11.72 -11.42 10.00
C GLN A 175 -11.89 -10.62 11.29
N ILE A 176 -13.14 -10.39 11.72
CA ILE A 176 -13.41 -9.68 12.98
C ILE A 176 -12.82 -10.43 14.18
N ALA A 177 -12.71 -11.76 14.11
CA ALA A 177 -12.03 -12.56 15.12
C ALA A 177 -10.53 -12.19 15.25
N ASP A 178 -9.83 -12.04 14.14
CA ASP A 178 -8.40 -11.64 14.14
C ASP A 178 -8.22 -10.23 14.69
N ILE A 179 -9.16 -9.34 14.39
CA ILE A 179 -9.18 -7.97 14.91
C ILE A 179 -9.42 -8.01 16.43
N TYR A 180 -10.39 -8.80 16.89
CA TYR A 180 -10.69 -9.00 18.31
C TYR A 180 -9.48 -9.53 19.08
N ASP A 181 -8.79 -10.54 18.55
CA ASP A 181 -7.63 -11.14 19.22
C ASP A 181 -6.46 -10.14 19.35
N SER A 182 -6.38 -9.15 18.46
CA SER A 182 -5.41 -8.04 18.54
C SER A 182 -5.93 -6.80 19.29
N SER A 183 -7.22 -6.77 19.65
CA SER A 183 -7.88 -5.64 20.31
C SER A 183 -7.67 -5.65 21.83
N HIS A 184 -7.85 -4.49 22.45
CA HIS A 184 -7.62 -4.31 23.88
C HIS A 184 -8.73 -3.43 24.47
N PRO A 185 -9.13 -3.59 25.75
CA PRO A 185 -10.16 -2.75 26.37
C PRO A 185 -9.94 -1.26 26.22
N ARG A 186 -8.67 -0.83 26.31
CA ARG A 186 -8.24 0.57 26.16
C ARG A 186 -7.88 0.99 24.73
N LYS A 187 -7.92 0.07 23.76
CA LYS A 187 -7.59 0.35 22.36
C LYS A 187 -8.81 0.00 21.50
N PRO A 188 -9.72 0.96 21.29
CA PRO A 188 -10.92 0.72 20.52
C PRO A 188 -10.58 0.36 19.07
N VAL A 189 -11.48 -0.36 18.42
CA VAL A 189 -11.37 -0.69 17.01
C VAL A 189 -12.19 0.31 16.20
N LEU A 190 -11.52 1.08 15.35
CA LEU A 190 -12.16 2.02 14.43
C LEU A 190 -12.31 1.37 13.04
N TYR A 191 -13.54 1.33 12.55
CA TYR A 191 -13.88 0.98 11.18
C TYR A 191 -14.13 2.26 10.39
N LEU A 192 -13.30 2.48 9.37
CA LEU A 192 -13.52 3.48 8.34
C LEU A 192 -14.37 2.85 7.24
N LEU A 193 -15.63 3.25 7.16
CA LEU A 193 -16.62 2.62 6.31
C LEU A 193 -16.61 3.24 4.91
N THR A 194 -16.86 2.39 3.93
CA THR A 194 -17.37 2.81 2.62
C THR A 194 -18.87 2.53 2.55
N ALA A 195 -19.58 3.20 1.64
CA ALA A 195 -21.02 3.01 1.48
C ALA A 195 -21.37 1.52 1.34
N GLY A 196 -22.26 1.03 2.21
CA GLY A 196 -22.74 -0.36 2.21
C GLY A 196 -21.87 -1.38 2.96
N SER A 197 -20.87 -0.96 3.75
CA SER A 197 -19.92 -1.86 4.43
C SER A 197 -20.00 -1.83 5.97
N ASP A 198 -21.19 -1.96 6.58
CA ASP A 198 -21.36 -1.94 8.05
C ASP A 198 -20.95 -3.28 8.73
N PRO A 199 -19.97 -3.30 9.66
CA PRO A 199 -19.52 -4.51 10.35
C PRO A 199 -20.43 -4.95 11.51
N THR A 200 -21.47 -4.19 11.86
CA THR A 200 -22.28 -4.39 13.08
C THR A 200 -22.80 -5.82 13.24
N PHE A 201 -23.37 -6.42 12.18
CA PHE A 201 -23.89 -7.79 12.22
C PHE A 201 -22.79 -8.82 12.53
N SER A 202 -21.63 -8.66 11.90
CA SER A 202 -20.50 -9.58 12.08
C SER A 202 -19.89 -9.44 13.49
N ILE A 203 -19.92 -8.23 14.07
CA ILE A 203 -19.54 -7.99 15.47
C ILE A 203 -20.51 -8.70 16.42
N ASP A 204 -21.82 -8.61 16.18
CA ASP A 204 -22.83 -9.33 16.98
C ASP A 204 -22.64 -10.85 16.91
N GLU A 205 -22.38 -11.41 15.73
CA GLU A 205 -22.11 -12.84 15.57
C GLU A 205 -20.88 -13.29 16.36
N LEU A 206 -19.83 -12.48 16.40
CA LEU A 206 -18.68 -12.74 17.25
C LEU A 206 -19.03 -12.59 18.74
N ALA A 207 -19.80 -11.57 19.11
CA ALA A 207 -20.23 -11.33 20.48
C ALA A 207 -21.05 -12.51 21.02
N LYS A 208 -21.93 -13.12 20.20
CA LYS A 208 -22.65 -14.35 20.55
C LYS A 208 -21.69 -15.50 20.90
N LYS A 209 -20.66 -15.71 20.08
CA LYS A 209 -19.64 -16.75 20.30
C LYS A 209 -18.82 -16.49 21.57
N LYS A 210 -18.55 -15.22 21.89
CA LYS A 210 -17.81 -14.80 23.09
C LYS A 210 -18.68 -14.61 24.34
N LYS A 211 -19.99 -14.90 24.26
CA LYS A 211 -20.98 -14.66 25.34
C LYS A 211 -21.04 -13.19 25.81
N LYS A 212 -20.86 -12.27 24.87
CA LYS A 212 -20.93 -10.81 25.04
C LYS A 212 -22.12 -10.18 24.33
N TYR A 213 -23.03 -11.01 23.82
CA TYR A 213 -24.30 -10.59 23.23
C TYR A 213 -25.38 -10.46 24.32
N PRO A 214 -26.28 -9.46 24.24
CA PRO A 214 -26.35 -8.41 23.22
C PRO A 214 -25.26 -7.35 23.39
N THR A 215 -24.74 -6.83 22.27
CA THR A 215 -23.88 -5.64 22.31
C THR A 215 -24.74 -4.38 22.49
N ASP A 216 -24.26 -3.41 23.25
CA ASP A 216 -24.88 -2.09 23.33
C ASP A 216 -24.54 -1.27 22.08
N LYS A 217 -25.54 -0.68 21.43
CA LYS A 217 -25.37 0.07 20.19
C LYS A 217 -25.86 1.50 20.37
N VAL A 218 -25.05 2.46 19.93
CA VAL A 218 -25.40 3.88 19.95
C VAL A 218 -25.06 4.49 18.60
N SER A 219 -26.06 4.98 17.88
CA SER A 219 -25.84 5.77 16.67
C SER A 219 -25.57 7.21 17.08
N MET A 220 -24.36 7.70 16.83
CA MET A 220 -23.95 9.05 17.19
C MET A 220 -24.69 10.09 16.35
N GLY A 221 -25.02 11.20 17.01
CA GLY A 221 -25.82 12.30 16.47
C GLY A 221 -26.20 13.24 17.61
N GLU A 222 -27.09 14.20 17.33
CA GLU A 222 -27.48 15.21 18.31
C GLU A 222 -28.08 14.57 19.58
N GLY A 223 -27.48 14.86 20.74
CA GLY A 223 -27.96 14.43 22.06
C GLY A 223 -27.63 12.99 22.44
N GLN A 224 -26.90 12.24 21.60
CA GLN A 224 -26.56 10.83 21.85
C GLN A 224 -25.34 10.64 22.76
N GLU A 225 -24.62 11.72 23.09
CA GLU A 225 -23.41 11.66 23.92
C GLU A 225 -23.72 11.15 25.33
N LYS A 226 -24.87 11.53 25.89
CA LYS A 226 -25.30 11.08 27.23
C LYS A 226 -25.52 9.57 27.26
N VAL A 227 -26.18 9.03 26.22
CA VAL A 227 -26.45 7.59 26.08
C VAL A 227 -25.13 6.84 25.90
N ALA A 228 -24.24 7.35 25.05
CA ALA A 228 -22.92 6.75 24.84
C ALA A 228 -22.10 6.68 26.14
N ARG A 229 -22.09 7.75 26.96
CA ARG A 229 -21.42 7.77 28.27
C ARG A 229 -21.97 6.72 29.22
N GLU A 230 -23.29 6.61 29.32
CA GLU A 230 -23.94 5.63 30.19
C GLU A 230 -23.59 4.20 29.77
N LYS A 231 -23.70 3.90 28.48
CA LYS A 231 -23.38 2.58 27.93
C LYS A 231 -21.91 2.21 28.12
N ASN A 232 -20.99 3.12 27.80
CA ASN A 232 -19.56 2.89 28.01
C ASN A 232 -19.22 2.73 29.50
N GLY A 233 -19.77 3.56 30.38
CA GLY A 233 -19.55 3.45 31.83
C GLY A 233 -20.00 2.10 32.39
N ASN A 234 -21.18 1.64 32.00
CA ASN A 234 -21.66 0.31 32.39
C ASN A 234 -20.81 -0.82 31.79
N ALA A 235 -20.39 -0.69 30.54
CA ALA A 235 -19.59 -1.69 29.85
C ALA A 235 -18.16 -1.80 30.42
N PHE A 236 -17.56 -0.70 30.89
CA PHE A 236 -16.27 -0.72 31.60
C PHE A 236 -16.31 -1.57 32.88
N LEU A 237 -17.45 -1.58 33.58
CA LEU A 237 -17.62 -2.35 34.82
C LEU A 237 -18.01 -3.82 34.58
N THR A 238 -18.70 -4.10 33.47
CA THR A 238 -19.31 -5.41 33.20
C THR A 238 -18.55 -6.24 32.17
N GLY A 239 -17.55 -5.66 31.50
CA GLY A 239 -16.87 -6.28 30.36
C GLY A 239 -17.77 -6.42 29.14
N GLY A 240 -18.77 -5.55 29.01
CA GLY A 240 -19.71 -5.51 27.89
C GLY A 240 -19.09 -4.99 26.59
N TRP A 241 -19.76 -5.21 25.47
CA TRP A 241 -19.31 -4.71 24.17
C TRP A 241 -20.20 -3.56 23.71
N VAL A 242 -19.57 -2.46 23.28
CA VAL A 242 -20.26 -1.26 22.81
C VAL A 242 -19.90 -1.00 21.35
N ILE A 243 -20.90 -0.69 20.52
CA ILE A 243 -20.77 -0.29 19.12
C ILE A 243 -21.26 1.15 18.98
N LEU A 244 -20.35 2.08 18.69
CA LEU A 244 -20.65 3.47 18.36
C LEU A 244 -20.72 3.62 16.84
N GLN A 245 -21.91 3.89 16.31
CA GLN A 245 -22.15 4.04 14.89
C GLN A 245 -22.12 5.51 14.48
N ASN A 246 -21.73 5.81 13.23
CA ASN A 246 -21.75 7.18 12.68
C ASN A 246 -20.95 8.20 13.50
N SER A 247 -19.81 7.79 14.05
CA SER A 247 -19.07 8.56 15.05
C SER A 247 -18.51 9.91 14.55
N HIS A 248 -18.43 10.10 13.22
CA HIS A 248 -18.15 11.40 12.58
C HIS A 248 -19.21 12.47 12.91
N LEU A 249 -20.43 12.09 13.31
CA LEU A 249 -21.49 13.01 13.75
C LEU A 249 -21.34 13.43 15.22
N GLY A 250 -20.43 12.81 15.96
CA GLY A 250 -20.23 13.00 17.41
C GLY A 250 -18.81 13.38 17.79
N ILE A 251 -18.13 14.21 16.99
CA ILE A 251 -16.69 14.53 17.14
C ILE A 251 -16.34 15.02 18.56
N GLY A 252 -17.18 15.87 19.16
CA GLY A 252 -16.95 16.35 20.52
C GLY A 252 -16.86 15.23 21.57
N TYR A 253 -17.71 14.21 21.44
CA TYR A 253 -17.65 13.03 22.30
C TYR A 253 -16.46 12.13 21.96
N MET A 254 -16.07 12.01 20.69
CA MET A 254 -14.87 11.22 20.32
C MET A 254 -13.59 11.78 20.95
N CYS A 255 -13.44 13.11 21.03
CA CYS A 255 -12.31 13.74 21.73
C CYS A 255 -12.30 13.42 23.23
N GLU A 256 -13.48 13.40 23.85
CA GLU A 256 -13.62 13.06 25.27
C GLU A 256 -13.36 11.58 25.53
N LEU A 257 -13.82 10.70 24.65
CA LEU A 257 -13.73 9.25 24.78
C LEU A 257 -12.28 8.78 24.91
N GLU A 258 -11.35 9.40 24.18
CA GLU A 258 -9.91 9.13 24.32
C GLU A 258 -9.43 9.36 25.76
N ASP A 259 -9.77 10.53 26.32
CA ASP A 259 -9.45 10.93 27.68
C ASP A 259 -10.08 9.96 28.71
N VAL A 260 -11.33 9.56 28.48
CA VAL A 260 -12.07 8.63 29.34
C VAL A 260 -11.42 7.24 29.35
N LEU A 261 -11.04 6.72 28.18
CA LEU A 261 -10.38 5.41 28.05
C LEU A 261 -9.00 5.38 28.69
N LEU A 262 -8.29 6.51 28.71
CA LEU A 262 -6.96 6.63 29.33
C LEU A 262 -7.04 6.83 30.84
N LYS A 263 -7.96 7.67 31.33
CA LYS A 263 -8.02 8.09 32.74
C LYS A 263 -8.81 7.14 33.64
N THR A 264 -9.73 6.35 33.08
CA THR A 264 -10.52 5.38 33.87
C THR A 264 -9.59 4.28 34.40
N PRO A 265 -9.40 4.11 35.72
CA PRO A 265 -8.41 3.18 36.26
C PRO A 265 -8.79 1.71 36.06
N ASP A 266 -10.06 1.38 36.27
CA ASP A 266 -10.57 0.01 36.23
C ASP A 266 -11.52 -0.15 35.04
N ILE A 267 -11.05 -0.83 34.00
CA ILE A 267 -11.84 -1.28 32.85
C ILE A 267 -11.69 -2.79 32.79
N ASP A 268 -12.80 -3.50 32.76
CA ASP A 268 -12.84 -4.96 32.65
C ASP A 268 -12.09 -5.46 31.40
N ASP A 269 -11.32 -6.54 31.55
CA ASP A 269 -10.44 -7.07 30.50
C ASP A 269 -11.20 -7.60 29.27
N ASP A 270 -12.48 -7.92 29.42
CA ASP A 270 -13.34 -8.37 28.32
C ASP A 270 -14.03 -7.22 27.57
N PHE A 271 -14.01 -6.00 28.12
CA PHE A 271 -14.63 -4.83 27.50
C PHE A 271 -14.06 -4.62 26.09
N ARG A 272 -14.93 -4.38 25.10
CA ARG A 272 -14.51 -4.00 23.75
C ARG A 272 -15.38 -2.87 23.22
N LEU A 273 -14.70 -1.88 22.64
CA LEU A 273 -15.32 -0.75 21.99
C LEU A 273 -15.07 -0.80 20.48
N TRP A 274 -16.16 -0.82 19.74
CA TRP A 274 -16.18 -0.82 18.28
C TRP A 274 -16.75 0.51 17.81
N ILE A 275 -16.03 1.20 16.94
CA ILE A 275 -16.38 2.54 16.47
C ILE A 275 -16.51 2.46 14.95
N THR A 276 -17.59 2.96 14.39
CA THR A 276 -17.73 3.13 12.94
C THR A 276 -17.79 4.61 12.57
N CYS A 277 -17.15 4.95 11.45
CA CYS A 277 -17.01 6.30 10.94
C CYS A 277 -16.97 6.26 9.40
N GLU A 278 -17.36 7.35 8.75
CA GLU A 278 -17.23 7.57 7.30
C GLU A 278 -16.24 8.71 7.06
#